data_AF-A0A943N864-F1
#
_entry.id   AF-A0A943N864-F1
#
_cell.length_a   1.000
_cell.length_b   1.000
_cell.length_c   1.000
_cell.angle_alpha   90.00
_cell.angle_beta   90.00
_cell.angle_gamma   90.00
#
_symmetry.space_group_name_H-M   'P 1'
#
loop_
_entity.id
_entity.type
_entity.pdbx_description
1 polymer ?
#
loop_
_entity_poly.entity_id
_entity_poly.type
_entity_poly.pdbx_seq_one_letter_code
_entity_poly.pdbx_strand_id
1 'polypeptide(L)'
;MVKYIGKRLARSIITLVIIVSIVFVLMRKMPITGYFPNYDHMSPEQIQNSLHQMGLDKPVAEQLFIFLKNVVTKGSLGISYVYRNQVPVTEVLAPKIPLSLKLGVLALLVALMIGLPLGTIMAQHKGRIVDKIGTGFIVLIQAVPAAVYFLF
;
A
#
# COMPACT_ATOMS: atom_id res chain seq x y z
N MET A 1 26.80 8.51 8.54
CA MET A 1 25.77 7.49 8.23
C MET A 1 24.48 7.65 9.02
N VAL A 2 24.49 7.74 10.36
CA VAL A 2 23.27 7.86 11.19
C VAL A 2 22.37 9.06 10.78
N LYS A 3 22.94 10.25 10.61
CA LYS A 3 22.22 11.46 10.13
C LYS A 3 21.54 11.24 8.77
N TYR A 4 22.19 10.49 7.88
CA TYR A 4 21.67 10.18 6.56
C TYR A 4 20.51 9.18 6.63
N ILE A 5 20.67 8.10 7.41
CA ILE A 5 19.62 7.10 7.64
C ILE A 5 18.39 7.78 8.29
N GLY A 6 18.60 8.61 9.31
CA GLY A 6 17.52 9.36 9.96
C GLY A 6 16.76 10.27 8.98
N LYS A 7 17.48 11.03 8.14
CA LYS A 7 16.85 11.88 7.11
C LYS A 7 16.06 11.07 6.08
N ARG A 8 16.56 9.88 5.70
CA ARG A 8 15.88 8.98 4.78
C ARG A 8 14.62 8.38 5.39
N LEU A 9 14.71 7.91 6.64
CA LEU A 9 13.57 7.34 7.36
C LEU A 9 12.46 8.38 7.58
N ALA A 10 12.83 9.61 7.96
CA ALA A 10 11.88 10.71 8.11
C ALA A 10 11.14 11.01 6.80
N ARG A 11 11.85 11.07 5.67
CA ARG A 11 11.23 11.23 4.33
C ARG A 11 10.27 10.09 4.01
N SER A 12 10.66 8.84 4.27
CA SER A 12 9.78 7.68 4.06
C SER A 12 8.51 7.74 4.90
N ILE A 13 8.61 8.16 6.17
CA ILE A 13 7.45 8.32 7.06
C ILE A 13 6.51 9.40 6.52
N ILE A 14 7.04 10.56 6.09
CA ILE A 14 6.23 11.62 5.48
C ILE A 14 5.50 11.11 4.25
N THR A 15 6.21 10.43 3.34
CA THR A 15 5.59 9.83 2.15
C THR A 15 4.50 8.83 2.52
N LEU A 16 4.74 7.98 3.51
CA LEU A 16 3.75 7.01 3.97
C LEU A 16 2.49 7.69 4.51
N VAL A 17 2.64 8.74 5.33
CA VAL A 17 1.50 9.51 5.85
C VAL A 17 0.71 10.16 4.71
N ILE A 18 1.39 10.72 3.71
CA ILE A 18 0.74 11.31 2.53
C ILE A 18 -0.07 10.24 1.78
N ILE A 19 0.56 9.09 1.47
CA ILE A 19 -0.11 8.00 0.74
C ILE A 19 -1.31 7.48 1.52
N VAL A 20 -1.16 7.22 2.82
CA VAL A 20 -2.25 6.76 3.69
C VAL A 20 -3.39 7.78 3.70
N SER A 21 -3.07 9.08 3.79
CA SER A 21 -4.08 10.15 3.78
C SER A 21 -4.83 10.20 2.44
N ILE A 22 -4.12 10.09 1.32
CA ILE A 22 -4.74 10.07 -0.01
C ILE A 22 -5.64 8.85 -0.15
N VAL A 23 -5.15 7.65 0.15
CA VAL A 23 -5.92 6.41 0.07
C VAL A 23 -7.14 6.48 1.00
N PHE A 24 -6.99 7.01 2.21
CA PHE A 24 -8.09 7.19 3.15
C PHE A 24 -9.20 8.09 2.57
N VAL A 25 -8.82 9.24 1.98
CA VAL A 25 -9.78 10.15 1.35
C VAL A 25 -10.45 9.49 0.13
N LEU A 26 -9.70 8.74 -0.68
CA LEU A 26 -10.26 8.01 -1.82
C LEU A 26 -11.27 6.95 -1.38
N MET A 27 -10.95 6.16 -0.35
CA MET A 27 -11.89 5.21 0.26
C MET A 27 -13.13 5.92 0.79
N ARG A 28 -12.96 7.08 1.44
CA ARG A 28 -14.09 7.85 1.96
C ARG A 28 -15.03 8.39 0.87
N LYS A 29 -14.53 8.58 -0.35
CA LYS A 29 -15.33 8.99 -1.52
C LYS A 29 -16.07 7.83 -2.18
N MET A 30 -15.83 6.58 -1.79
CA MET A 30 -16.58 5.44 -2.32
C MET A 30 -18.05 5.47 -1.88
N PRO A 31 -18.98 4.91 -2.70
CA PRO A 31 -20.38 4.80 -2.33
C PRO A 31 -20.57 4.04 -1.01
N ILE A 32 -21.54 4.48 -0.21
CA ILE A 32 -21.88 3.84 1.08
C ILE A 32 -22.29 2.37 0.94
N THR A 33 -22.79 1.96 -0.23
CA THR A 33 -23.13 0.57 -0.55
C THR A 33 -21.94 -0.37 -0.43
N GLY A 34 -20.71 0.12 -0.68
CA GLY A 34 -19.49 -0.69 -0.58
C GLY A 34 -19.02 -0.97 0.85
N TYR A 35 -19.59 -0.29 1.86
CA TYR A 35 -19.23 -0.49 3.27
C TYR A 35 -19.97 -1.67 3.90
N PHE A 36 -21.09 -2.07 3.32
CA PHE A 36 -22.02 -3.03 3.89
C PHE A 36 -22.27 -4.19 2.92
N PRO A 37 -21.84 -5.42 3.24
CA PRO A 37 -22.09 -6.58 2.38
C PRO A 37 -23.58 -6.85 2.10
N ASN A 38 -24.47 -6.48 3.02
CA ASN A 38 -25.92 -6.69 2.93
C ASN A 38 -26.70 -5.36 2.82
N TYR A 39 -26.11 -4.35 2.16
CA TYR A 39 -26.69 -3.00 2.10
C TYR A 39 -28.18 -2.99 1.71
N ASP A 40 -28.56 -3.78 0.70
CA ASP A 40 -29.92 -3.81 0.14
C ASP A 40 -30.98 -4.35 1.12
N HIS A 41 -30.55 -5.00 2.20
CA HIS A 41 -31.43 -5.56 3.23
C HIS A 41 -31.46 -4.74 4.52
N MET A 42 -30.74 -3.62 4.59
CA MET A 42 -30.68 -2.76 5.77
C MET A 42 -31.71 -1.64 5.69
N SER A 43 -32.40 -1.37 6.80
CA SER A 43 -33.25 -0.18 6.90
C SER A 43 -32.39 1.10 6.92
N PRO A 44 -32.93 2.27 6.50
CA PRO A 44 -32.21 3.54 6.58
C PRO A 44 -31.68 3.85 8.00
N GLU A 45 -32.43 3.49 9.03
CA GLU A 45 -32.04 3.64 10.43
C GLU A 45 -30.85 2.74 10.80
N GLN A 46 -30.85 1.49 10.34
CA GLN A 46 -29.74 0.56 10.56
C GLN A 46 -28.44 1.03 9.89
N ILE A 47 -28.55 1.60 8.69
CA ILE A 47 -27.43 2.18 7.96
C ILE A 47 -26.87 3.37 8.75
N GLN A 48 -27.72 4.32 9.15
CA GLN A 48 -27.29 5.52 9.87
C GLN A 48 -26.64 5.20 11.22
N ASN A 49 -27.23 4.27 11.98
CA ASN A 49 -26.66 3.81 13.25
C ASN A 49 -25.29 3.14 13.05
N SER A 50 -25.15 2.35 11.99
CA SER A 50 -23.88 1.69 11.67
C SER A 50 -22.81 2.69 11.23
N LEU A 51 -23.17 3.69 10.41
CA LEU A 51 -22.26 4.78 10.03
C LEU A 51 -21.78 5.57 11.25
N HIS A 52 -22.67 5.83 12.20
CA HIS A 52 -22.32 6.51 13.45
C HIS A 52 -21.37 5.66 14.33
N GLN A 53 -21.63 4.35 14.47
CA GLN A 53 -20.73 3.44 15.17
C GLN A 53 -19.35 3.34 14.52
N MET A 54 -19.28 3.45 13.20
CA MET A 54 -18.01 3.51 12.44
C MET A 54 -17.32 4.87 12.54
N GLY A 55 -17.95 5.89 13.15
CA GLY A 55 -17.46 7.27 13.19
C GLY A 55 -17.42 7.95 11.82
N LEU A 56 -18.17 7.44 10.85
CA LEU A 56 -18.21 7.92 9.48
C LEU A 56 -19.07 9.19 9.33
N ASP A 57 -19.88 9.52 10.31
CA ASP A 57 -20.65 10.76 10.41
C ASP A 57 -19.77 12.02 10.64
N LYS A 58 -18.55 11.85 11.14
CA LYS A 58 -17.60 12.93 11.43
C LYS A 58 -16.99 13.54 10.15
N PRO A 59 -16.47 14.79 10.18
CA PRO A 59 -15.68 15.33 9.09
C PRO A 59 -14.47 14.44 8.75
N VAL A 60 -14.14 14.32 7.45
CA VAL A 60 -13.07 13.41 6.97
C VAL A 60 -11.72 13.69 7.63
N ALA A 61 -11.41 14.97 7.91
CA ALA A 61 -10.19 15.36 8.60
C ALA A 61 -10.12 14.82 10.04
N GLU A 62 -11.25 14.84 10.76
CA GLU A 62 -11.34 14.29 12.12
C GLU A 62 -11.18 12.76 12.09
N GLN A 63 -11.82 12.08 11.13
CA GLN A 63 -11.69 10.63 10.96
C GLN A 63 -10.23 10.22 10.70
N LEU A 64 -9.55 10.93 9.80
CA LEU A 64 -8.14 10.67 9.48
C LEU A 64 -7.24 10.90 10.70
N PHE A 65 -7.48 11.96 11.47
CA PHE A 65 -6.73 12.23 12.69
C PHE A 65 -6.93 11.12 13.74
N ILE A 66 -8.17 10.70 13.97
CA ILE A 66 -8.50 9.59 14.88
C ILE A 66 -7.81 8.30 14.41
N PHE A 67 -7.87 8.00 13.11
CA PHE A 67 -7.20 6.85 12.52
C PHE A 67 -5.69 6.88 12.77
N LEU A 68 -5.00 7.95 12.35
CA LEU A 68 -3.55 8.08 12.53
C LEU A 68 -3.16 8.02 14.01
N LYS A 69 -3.94 8.66 14.90
CA LYS A 69 -3.73 8.59 16.35
C LYS A 69 -3.82 7.15 16.83
N ASN A 70 -4.87 6.41 16.48
CA ASN A 70 -5.05 5.02 16.91
C ASN A 70 -3.94 4.10 16.37
N VAL A 71 -3.49 4.32 15.13
CA VAL A 71 -2.36 3.58 14.56
C VAL A 71 -1.08 3.82 15.37
N VAL A 72 -0.78 5.07 15.71
CA VAL A 72 0.45 5.41 16.44
C VAL A 72 0.38 5.02 17.91
N THR A 73 -0.74 5.27 18.60
CA THR A 73 -0.83 5.07 20.06
C THR A 73 -1.21 3.65 20.46
N LYS A 74 -1.99 2.95 19.62
CA LYS A 74 -2.55 1.63 19.95
C LYS A 74 -2.10 0.54 18.97
N GLY A 75 -1.40 0.89 17.88
CA GLY A 75 -1.10 -0.06 16.82
C GLY A 75 -2.35 -0.59 16.11
N SER A 76 -3.48 0.11 16.22
CA SER A 76 -4.77 -0.38 15.72
C SER A 76 -5.11 0.23 14.37
N LEU A 77 -5.36 -0.63 13.39
CA LEU A 77 -5.85 -0.26 12.05
C LEU A 77 -7.39 -0.19 11.98
N GLY A 78 -8.08 -0.33 13.11
CA GLY A 78 -9.54 -0.45 13.19
C GLY A 78 -10.04 -1.88 13.06
N ILE A 79 -11.35 -2.02 12.85
CA ILE A 79 -12.04 -3.31 12.69
C ILE A 79 -12.47 -3.52 11.24
N SER A 80 -12.50 -4.77 10.83
CA SER A 80 -12.97 -5.19 9.52
C SER A 80 -14.49 -5.33 9.54
N TYR A 81 -15.15 -4.81 8.50
CA TYR A 81 -16.59 -4.93 8.30
C TYR A 81 -16.94 -5.78 7.08
N VAL A 82 -16.04 -5.85 6.10
CA VAL A 82 -16.26 -6.57 4.83
C VAL A 82 -15.63 -7.96 4.83
N TYR A 83 -14.36 -8.10 5.22
CA TYR A 83 -13.66 -9.38 5.13
C TYR A 83 -13.94 -10.31 6.32
N ARG A 84 -13.97 -9.75 7.54
CA ARG A 84 -14.34 -10.46 8.76
C ARG A 84 -15.04 -9.50 9.70
N ASN A 85 -16.34 -9.62 9.83
CA ASN A 85 -17.15 -8.68 10.61
C ASN A 85 -16.65 -8.58 12.06
N GLN A 86 -16.43 -7.36 12.54
CA GLN A 86 -16.00 -7.01 13.90
C GLN A 86 -14.64 -7.58 14.36
N VAL A 87 -13.79 -8.03 13.43
CA VAL A 87 -12.44 -8.52 13.76
C VAL A 87 -11.40 -7.41 13.53
N PRO A 88 -10.41 -7.22 14.43
CA PRO A 88 -9.33 -6.26 14.19
C PRO A 88 -8.62 -6.49 12.86
N VAL A 89 -8.42 -5.42 12.07
CA VAL A 89 -7.75 -5.50 10.76
C VAL A 89 -6.31 -6.04 10.91
N THR A 90 -5.66 -5.74 12.04
CA THR A 90 -4.34 -6.27 12.38
C THR A 90 -4.33 -7.80 12.43
N GLU A 91 -5.36 -8.45 12.96
CA GLU A 91 -5.46 -9.92 13.01
C GLU A 91 -5.74 -10.51 11.62
N VAL A 92 -6.53 -9.81 10.81
CA VAL A 92 -6.78 -10.21 9.41
C VAL A 92 -5.49 -10.14 8.57
N LEU A 93 -4.63 -9.17 8.84
CA LEU A 93 -3.36 -8.96 8.11
C LEU A 93 -2.19 -9.76 8.68
N ALA A 94 -2.16 -10.02 9.99
CA ALA A 94 -1.07 -10.72 10.67
C ALA A 94 -0.58 -12.00 9.95
N PRO A 95 -1.45 -12.92 9.50
CA PRO A 95 -0.99 -14.12 8.79
C PRO A 95 -0.48 -13.84 7.36
N LYS A 96 -0.88 -12.71 6.74
CA LYS A 96 -0.49 -12.35 5.37
C LYS A 96 0.86 -11.64 5.33
N ILE A 97 1.19 -10.87 6.37
CA ILE A 97 2.43 -10.08 6.44
C ILE A 97 3.69 -10.95 6.22
N PRO A 98 3.89 -12.10 6.90
CA PRO A 98 5.08 -12.92 6.70
C PRO A 98 5.21 -13.46 5.28
N LEU A 99 4.09 -13.79 4.63
CA LEU A 99 4.10 -14.28 3.25
C LEU A 99 4.54 -13.18 2.29
N SER A 100 3.95 -11.98 2.40
CA SER A 100 4.34 -10.82 1.59
C SER A 100 5.81 -10.43 1.81
N LEU A 101 6.29 -10.48 3.06
CA LEU A 101 7.69 -10.22 3.38
C LEU A 101 8.62 -11.25 2.73
N LYS A 102 8.31 -12.55 2.81
CA LYS A 102 9.11 -13.61 2.18
C LYS A 102 9.20 -13.41 0.66
N LEU A 103 8.06 -13.16 0.02
CA LEU A 103 8.02 -12.91 -1.43
C LEU A 103 8.80 -11.63 -1.81
N GLY A 104 8.64 -10.55 -1.04
CA GLY A 104 9.36 -9.31 -1.26
C GLY A 104 10.87 -9.45 -1.10
N VAL A 105 11.33 -10.17 -0.08
CA VAL A 105 12.75 -10.46 0.14
C VAL A 105 13.31 -11.33 -0.99
N LEU A 106 12.58 -12.38 -1.40
CA LEU A 106 13.01 -13.24 -2.50
C LEU A 106 13.12 -12.45 -3.82
N ALA A 107 12.12 -11.63 -4.13
CA ALA A 107 12.14 -10.77 -5.30
C ALA A 107 13.32 -9.78 -5.26
N LEU A 108 13.60 -9.18 -4.10
CA LEU A 108 14.75 -8.31 -3.91
C LEU A 108 16.08 -9.04 -4.14
N LEU A 109 16.22 -10.26 -3.60
CA LEU A 109 17.42 -11.07 -3.79
C LEU A 109 17.66 -11.39 -5.26
N VAL A 110 16.62 -11.83 -5.98
CA VAL A 110 16.70 -12.09 -7.43
C VAL A 110 17.06 -10.81 -8.19
N ALA A 111 16.41 -9.70 -7.86
CA ALA A 111 16.69 -8.41 -8.49
C ALA A 111 18.13 -7.95 -8.26
N LEU A 112 18.69 -8.16 -7.07
CA LEU A 112 20.09 -7.83 -6.77
C LEU A 112 21.06 -8.78 -7.47
N MET A 113 20.78 -10.09 -7.46
CA MET A 113 21.65 -11.10 -8.09
C MET A 113 21.74 -10.93 -9.59
N ILE A 114 20.68 -10.50 -10.27
CA ILE A 114 20.68 -10.30 -11.72
C ILE A 114 21.00 -8.86 -12.09
N GLY A 115 20.38 -7.90 -11.39
CA GLY A 115 20.48 -6.47 -11.70
C GLY A 115 21.86 -5.88 -11.43
N LEU A 116 22.55 -6.29 -10.35
CA LEU A 116 23.89 -5.77 -10.06
C LEU A 116 24.93 -6.23 -11.09
N PRO A 117 25.04 -7.53 -11.46
CA PRO A 117 25.96 -7.93 -12.51
C PRO A 117 25.64 -7.30 -13.86
N LEU A 118 24.36 -7.29 -14.27
CA LEU A 118 23.95 -6.69 -15.53
C LEU A 118 24.31 -5.19 -15.57
N GLY A 119 23.96 -4.45 -14.52
CA GLY A 119 24.29 -3.02 -14.42
C GLY A 119 25.79 -2.75 -14.40
N THR A 120 26.58 -3.63 -13.75
CA THR A 120 28.04 -3.51 -13.72
C THR A 120 28.65 -3.76 -15.10
N ILE A 121 28.22 -4.79 -15.81
CA ILE A 121 28.68 -5.12 -17.17
C ILE A 121 28.35 -3.98 -18.14
N MET A 122 27.13 -3.44 -18.07
CA MET A 122 26.70 -2.30 -18.89
C MET A 122 27.54 -1.06 -18.60
N ALA A 123 27.80 -0.76 -17.32
CA ALA A 123 28.63 0.38 -16.93
C ALA A 123 30.08 0.28 -17.43
N GLN A 124 30.66 -0.93 -17.42
CA GLN A 124 32.01 -1.18 -17.96
C GLN A 124 32.07 -1.06 -19.49
N HIS A 125 30.98 -1.42 -20.18
CA HIS A 125 30.89 -1.39 -21.66
C HIS A 125 30.10 -0.18 -22.18
N LYS A 126 30.13 0.93 -21.45
CA LYS A 126 29.35 2.14 -21.74
C LYS A 126 29.49 2.56 -23.21
N GLY A 127 28.36 2.77 -23.89
CA GLY A 127 28.29 3.18 -25.29
C GLY A 127 28.51 2.06 -26.32
N ARG A 128 28.91 0.86 -25.89
CA ARG A 128 29.06 -0.33 -26.76
C ARG A 128 27.73 -1.07 -26.94
N ILE A 129 27.72 -2.08 -27.79
CA ILE A 129 26.54 -2.89 -28.12
C ILE A 129 25.90 -3.50 -26.87
N VAL A 130 26.70 -3.98 -25.91
CA VAL A 130 26.21 -4.59 -24.66
C VAL A 130 25.38 -3.61 -23.82
N ASP A 131 25.86 -2.37 -23.70
CA ASP A 131 25.13 -1.29 -22.99
C ASP A 131 23.84 -0.90 -23.73
N LYS A 132 23.89 -0.81 -25.07
CA LYS A 132 22.71 -0.50 -25.89
C LYS A 132 21.63 -1.59 -25.81
N ILE A 133 22.01 -2.86 -25.88
CA ILE A 133 21.07 -4.00 -25.74
C ILE A 133 20.49 -4.03 -24.32
N GLY A 134 21.33 -3.90 -23.29
CA GLY A 134 20.88 -3.88 -21.90
C GLY A 134 19.92 -2.72 -21.61
N THR A 135 20.21 -1.53 -22.14
CA THR A 135 19.34 -0.36 -22.03
C THR A 135 18.01 -0.60 -22.74
N GLY A 136 18.03 -1.15 -23.96
CA GLY A 136 16.81 -1.51 -24.69
C GLY A 136 15.93 -2.50 -23.94
N PHE A 137 16.54 -3.54 -23.35
CA PHE A 137 15.83 -4.51 -22.50
C PHE A 137 15.20 -3.86 -21.27
N ILE A 138 15.93 -3.00 -20.56
CA ILE A 138 15.41 -2.26 -19.39
C ILE A 138 14.24 -1.37 -19.79
N VAL A 139 14.37 -0.62 -20.90
CA VAL A 139 13.31 0.25 -21.40
C VAL A 139 12.07 -0.57 -21.78
N LEU A 140 12.21 -1.69 -22.47
CA LEU A 140 11.08 -2.55 -22.82
C LEU A 140 10.32 -3.03 -21.58
N ILE A 141 11.03 -3.49 -20.55
CA ILE A 141 10.40 -3.96 -19.31
C ILE A 141 9.71 -2.80 -18.56
N GLN A 142 10.35 -1.63 -18.49
CA GLN A 142 9.78 -0.49 -17.78
C GLN A 142 8.67 0.23 -18.56
N ALA A 143 8.66 0.12 -19.89
CA ALA A 143 7.69 0.76 -20.75
C ALA A 143 6.31 0.09 -20.67
N VAL A 144 6.25 -1.21 -20.36
CA VAL A 144 4.98 -1.90 -20.18
C VAL A 144 4.35 -1.44 -18.86
N PRO A 145 3.16 -0.79 -18.90
CA PRO A 145 2.50 -0.35 -17.68
C PRO A 145 2.16 -1.55 -16.80
N ALA A 146 2.32 -1.38 -15.48
CA ALA A 146 1.96 -2.40 -14.48
C ALA A 146 0.55 -2.99 -14.72
N ALA A 147 -0.41 -2.15 -15.14
CA ALA A 147 -1.77 -2.56 -15.47
C ALA A 147 -1.86 -3.66 -16.55
N VAL A 148 -0.96 -3.69 -17.53
CA VAL A 148 -0.96 -4.70 -18.61
C VAL A 148 -0.61 -6.07 -18.06
N TYR A 149 0.30 -6.14 -17.09
CA TYR A 149 0.67 -7.39 -16.42
C TYR A 149 -0.45 -7.96 -15.55
N PHE A 150 -1.37 -7.12 -15.05
CA PHE A 150 -2.45 -7.50 -14.13
C PHE A 150 -3.81 -7.75 -14.82
N LEU A 151 -3.91 -7.60 -16.14
CA LEU A 151 -5.14 -7.86 -16.90
C LEU A 151 -5.38 -9.36 -17.19
N PHE A 152 -4.47 -10.23 -16.75
CA PHE A 152 -4.55 -11.68 -16.84
C PHE A 152 -4.28 -12.30 -15.47
#